data_AF-A0A7Y2IS94-F1
#
_entry.id   AF-A0A7Y2IS94-F1
#
_cell.length_a   1.000
_cell.length_b   1.000
_cell.length_c   1.000
_cell.angle_alpha   90.00
_cell.angle_beta   90.00
_cell.angle_gamma   90.00
#
_symmetry.space_group_name_H-M   'P 1'
#
loop_
_entity.id
_entity.type
_entity.pdbx_description
1 polymer ?
#
loop_
_entity_poly.entity_id
_entity_poly.type
_entity_poly.pdbx_seq_one_letter_code
_entity_poly.pdbx_strand_id
1 'polypeptide(L)'
;MMGPDLGGFLDSADSTMAGLVIERVVADIESEMTTIDNLRDGLDAARSDADALRRDLSQIRVDHVSSIGTINELLDAVEVRQQVAVQRKADAAVAYETAVTELEKARKGITPKVEAWGELVARYFPEDQYWNALQVMACESRGTPTALNPTSDAAGLFQFLPGTWLIASKGAGYEGADPYEPEANIASAAWLVQRSIDWDHPDGAWGHWACKRVLSQ
;
A
#
# COMPACT_ATOMS: atom_id res chain seq x y z
N MET A 1 -65.07 -76.11 -93.49
CA MET A 1 -66.16 -75.66 -92.59
C MET A 1 -65.52 -74.89 -91.45
N MET A 2 -65.98 -73.65 -91.20
CA MET A 2 -66.04 -72.88 -89.92
C MET A 2 -64.84 -73.00 -88.94
N GLY A 3 -64.19 -71.95 -88.46
CA GLY A 3 -64.42 -70.49 -88.48
C GLY A 3 -63.21 -69.76 -87.86
N PRO A 4 -63.17 -68.42 -87.86
CA PRO A 4 -62.06 -67.63 -87.33
C PRO A 4 -62.24 -67.40 -85.83
N ASP A 5 -61.16 -67.43 -85.05
CA ASP A 5 -61.19 -66.87 -83.69
C ASP A 5 -60.03 -65.89 -83.46
N LEU A 6 -60.43 -64.68 -83.11
CA LEU A 6 -59.69 -63.44 -83.01
C LEU A 6 -59.18 -63.26 -81.57
N GLY A 7 -58.48 -64.26 -81.04
CA GLY A 7 -58.09 -64.29 -79.61
C GLY A 7 -56.72 -63.67 -79.28
N GLY A 8 -55.95 -63.21 -80.27
CA GLY A 8 -54.51 -62.96 -80.07
C GLY A 8 -54.04 -61.50 -79.99
N PHE A 9 -54.90 -60.50 -80.20
CA PHE A 9 -54.42 -59.14 -80.50
C PHE A 9 -54.83 -58.04 -79.49
N LEU A 10 -55.65 -58.36 -78.48
CA LEU A 10 -56.09 -57.38 -77.48
C LEU A 10 -55.34 -57.47 -76.13
N ASP A 11 -54.51 -58.50 -75.93
CA ASP A 11 -53.85 -58.73 -74.63
C ASP A 11 -52.48 -57.99 -74.51
N SER A 12 -51.84 -57.64 -75.63
CA SER A 12 -50.49 -57.03 -75.59
C SER A 12 -50.49 -55.50 -75.45
N ALA A 13 -51.51 -54.81 -75.99
CA ALA A 13 -51.59 -53.35 -75.91
C ALA A 13 -51.97 -52.86 -74.50
N ASP A 14 -52.86 -53.59 -73.81
CA ASP A 14 -53.31 -53.28 -72.45
C ASP A 14 -52.21 -53.58 -71.41
N SER A 15 -51.42 -54.64 -71.63
CA SER A 15 -50.25 -54.97 -70.82
C SER A 15 -49.12 -53.93 -70.96
N THR A 16 -48.96 -53.32 -72.14
CA THR A 16 -47.94 -52.29 -72.39
C THR A 16 -48.28 -50.95 -71.72
N MET A 17 -49.56 -50.55 -71.75
CA MET A 17 -50.03 -49.35 -71.05
C MET A 17 -50.00 -49.50 -69.53
N ALA A 18 -50.38 -50.68 -69.01
CA ALA A 18 -50.26 -50.98 -67.58
C ALA A 18 -48.80 -50.95 -67.10
N GLY A 19 -47.86 -51.48 -67.89
CA GLY A 19 -46.42 -51.41 -67.60
C GLY A 19 -45.89 -49.97 -67.49
N LEU A 20 -46.27 -49.08 -68.42
CA LEU A 20 -45.86 -47.67 -68.41
C LEU A 20 -46.43 -46.87 -67.22
N VAL A 21 -47.65 -47.18 -66.78
CA VAL A 21 -48.25 -46.56 -65.59
C VAL A 21 -47.51 -47.01 -64.33
N ILE A 22 -47.15 -48.29 -64.24
CA ILE A 22 -46.39 -48.84 -63.11
C ILE A 22 -44.99 -48.21 -63.03
N GLU A 23 -44.25 -48.11 -64.14
CA GLU A 23 -42.92 -47.50 -64.16
C GLU A 23 -42.94 -46.04 -63.70
N ARG A 24 -43.96 -45.27 -64.11
CA ARG A 24 -44.11 -43.87 -63.68
C ARG A 24 -44.39 -43.74 -62.20
N VAL A 25 -45.27 -44.58 -61.65
CA VAL A 25 -45.57 -44.60 -60.21
C VAL A 25 -44.34 -45.01 -59.41
N VAL A 26 -43.55 -45.97 -59.89
CA VAL A 26 -42.29 -46.37 -59.25
C VAL A 26 -41.28 -45.22 -59.26
N ALA A 27 -41.10 -44.52 -60.38
CA ALA A 27 -40.20 -43.38 -60.47
C ALA A 27 -40.63 -42.21 -59.55
N ASP A 28 -41.94 -41.94 -59.46
CA ASP A 28 -42.48 -40.93 -58.54
C ASP A 28 -42.23 -41.34 -57.07
N ILE A 29 -42.43 -42.61 -56.72
CA ILE A 29 -42.13 -43.15 -55.38
C ILE A 29 -40.64 -43.04 -55.05
N GLU A 30 -39.74 -43.38 -55.99
CA GLU A 30 -38.29 -43.26 -55.79
C GLU A 30 -37.85 -41.80 -55.57
N SER A 31 -38.46 -40.88 -56.32
CA SER A 31 -38.25 -39.43 -56.15
C SER A 31 -38.76 -38.93 -54.79
N GLU A 32 -39.93 -39.39 -54.36
CA GLU A 32 -40.48 -39.07 -53.04
C GLU A 32 -39.65 -39.67 -51.90
N MET A 33 -39.17 -40.91 -52.04
CA MET A 33 -38.27 -41.54 -51.07
C MET A 33 -36.96 -40.75 -50.92
N THR A 34 -36.37 -40.31 -52.04
CA THR A 34 -35.18 -39.45 -52.03
C THR A 34 -35.44 -38.12 -51.31
N THR A 35 -36.62 -37.54 -51.51
CA THR A 35 -37.04 -36.31 -50.82
C THR A 35 -37.20 -36.55 -49.31
N ILE A 36 -37.81 -37.67 -48.92
CA ILE A 36 -37.96 -38.05 -47.50
C ILE A 36 -36.60 -38.24 -46.83
N ASP A 37 -35.65 -38.88 -47.50
CA ASP A 37 -34.31 -39.10 -46.95
C ASP A 37 -33.54 -37.79 -46.79
N ASN A 38 -33.59 -36.89 -47.78
CA ASN A 38 -33.01 -35.54 -47.65
C ASN A 38 -33.62 -34.74 -46.48
N LEU A 39 -34.93 -34.85 -46.27
CA LEU A 39 -35.61 -34.20 -45.15
C LEU A 39 -35.21 -34.81 -43.79
N ARG A 40 -35.00 -36.12 -43.72
CA ARG A 40 -34.49 -36.79 -42.51
C ARG A 40 -33.08 -36.33 -42.18
N ASP A 41 -32.19 -36.30 -43.15
CA ASP A 41 -30.82 -35.83 -42.97
C ASP A 41 -30.80 -34.37 -42.51
N GLY A 42 -31.65 -33.52 -43.10
CA GLY A 42 -31.82 -32.13 -42.68
C GLY A 42 -32.35 -31.99 -41.24
N LEU A 43 -33.31 -32.84 -40.85
CA LEU A 43 -33.84 -32.86 -39.48
C LEU A 43 -32.78 -33.30 -38.47
N ASP A 44 -31.96 -34.30 -38.81
CA ASP A 44 -30.89 -34.81 -37.95
C ASP A 44 -29.77 -33.77 -37.79
N ALA A 45 -29.39 -33.07 -38.87
CA ALA A 45 -28.47 -31.96 -38.82
C ALA A 45 -29.00 -30.82 -37.92
N ALA A 46 -30.25 -30.40 -38.11
CA ALA A 46 -30.88 -29.36 -37.30
C ALA A 46 -30.97 -29.77 -35.81
N ARG A 47 -31.20 -31.06 -35.52
CA ARG A 47 -31.20 -31.57 -34.16
C ARG A 47 -29.80 -31.54 -33.53
N SER A 48 -28.78 -31.92 -34.29
CA SER A 48 -27.38 -31.83 -33.84
C SER A 48 -26.99 -30.39 -33.51
N ASP A 49 -27.36 -29.43 -34.37
CA ASP A 49 -27.14 -28.00 -34.15
C ASP A 49 -27.89 -27.50 -32.92
N ALA A 50 -29.15 -27.92 -32.73
CA ALA A 50 -29.92 -27.56 -31.55
C ALA A 50 -29.27 -28.09 -30.25
N ASP A 51 -28.70 -29.29 -30.28
CA ASP A 51 -27.99 -29.86 -29.14
C ASP A 51 -26.64 -29.19 -28.91
N ALA A 52 -25.95 -28.73 -29.96
CA ALA A 52 -24.74 -27.91 -29.85
C ALA A 52 -25.03 -26.55 -29.19
N LEU A 53 -26.05 -25.84 -29.69
CA LEU A 53 -26.48 -24.56 -29.12
C LEU A 53 -26.91 -24.70 -27.65
N ARG A 54 -27.58 -25.80 -27.29
CA ARG A 54 -27.93 -26.08 -25.88
C ARG A 54 -26.70 -26.24 -25.00
N ARG A 55 -25.66 -26.95 -25.48
CA ARG A 55 -24.39 -27.08 -24.76
C ARG A 55 -23.72 -25.72 -24.60
N ASP A 56 -23.62 -24.93 -25.66
CA ASP A 56 -23.00 -23.61 -25.61
C ASP A 56 -23.73 -22.67 -24.64
N LEU A 57 -25.07 -22.64 -24.68
CA LEU A 57 -25.88 -21.87 -23.73
C LEU A 57 -25.68 -22.32 -22.28
N SER A 58 -25.52 -23.63 -22.06
CA SER A 58 -25.23 -24.15 -20.72
C SER A 58 -23.85 -23.71 -20.23
N GLN A 59 -22.85 -23.70 -21.11
CA GLN A 59 -21.50 -23.26 -20.79
C GLN A 59 -21.46 -21.76 -20.49
N ILE A 60 -22.05 -20.93 -21.36
CA ILE A 60 -22.15 -19.48 -21.15
C ILE A 60 -22.80 -19.15 -19.81
N ARG A 61 -23.84 -19.90 -19.42
CA ARG A 61 -24.50 -19.72 -18.11
C ARG A 61 -23.55 -20.01 -16.96
N VAL A 62 -22.79 -21.09 -17.03
CA VAL A 62 -21.82 -21.47 -15.99
C VAL A 62 -20.72 -20.40 -15.88
N ASP A 63 -20.17 -19.96 -17.01
CA ASP A 63 -19.12 -18.94 -17.05
C ASP A 63 -19.62 -17.60 -16.49
N HIS A 64 -20.88 -17.25 -16.75
CA HIS A 64 -21.49 -16.03 -16.23
C HIS A 64 -21.67 -16.08 -14.71
N VAL A 65 -22.13 -17.19 -14.15
CA VAL A 65 -22.26 -17.37 -12.69
C VAL A 65 -20.88 -17.32 -12.03
N SER A 66 -19.86 -17.92 -12.63
CA SER A 66 -18.48 -17.83 -12.14
C SER A 66 -17.98 -16.38 -12.13
N SER A 67 -18.24 -15.64 -13.21
CA SER A 67 -17.84 -14.23 -13.32
C SER A 67 -18.51 -13.35 -12.27
N ILE A 68 -19.79 -13.57 -11.97
CA ILE A 68 -20.50 -12.88 -10.88
C ILE A 68 -19.85 -13.17 -9.53
N GLY A 69 -19.44 -14.42 -9.28
CA GLY A 69 -18.72 -14.80 -8.06
C GLY A 69 -17.42 -13.99 -7.89
N THR A 70 -16.60 -13.93 -8.94
CA THR A 70 -15.35 -13.14 -8.92
C THR A 70 -15.60 -11.65 -8.75
N ILE A 71 -16.66 -11.08 -9.35
CA ILE A 71 -17.02 -9.67 -9.18
C ILE A 71 -17.36 -9.38 -7.70
N ASN A 72 -18.12 -10.24 -7.05
CA ASN A 72 -18.47 -10.05 -5.64
C ASN A 72 -17.23 -10.11 -4.74
N GLU A 73 -16.32 -11.06 -4.96
CA GLU A 73 -15.05 -11.13 -4.22
C GLU A 73 -14.20 -9.87 -4.41
N LEU A 74 -14.17 -9.31 -5.63
CA LEU A 74 -13.46 -8.06 -5.91
C LEU A 74 -14.12 -6.86 -5.24
N LEU A 75 -15.46 -6.80 -5.19
CA LEU A 75 -16.19 -5.74 -4.49
C LEU A 75 -15.88 -5.76 -3.00
N ASP A 76 -15.92 -6.93 -2.37
CA ASP A 76 -15.57 -7.10 -0.95
C ASP A 76 -14.11 -6.68 -0.69
N ALA A 77 -13.19 -7.10 -1.57
CA ALA A 77 -11.78 -6.72 -1.45
C ALA A 77 -11.55 -5.21 -1.62
N VAL A 78 -12.30 -4.54 -2.50
CA VAL A 78 -12.23 -3.08 -2.68
C VAL A 78 -12.75 -2.36 -1.44
N GLU A 79 -13.87 -2.80 -0.87
CA GLU A 79 -14.44 -2.20 0.33
C GLU A 79 -13.46 -2.29 1.51
N VAL A 80 -12.90 -3.48 1.76
CA VAL A 80 -11.90 -3.67 2.82
C VAL A 80 -10.69 -2.77 2.61
N ARG A 81 -10.17 -2.66 1.38
CA ARG A 81 -9.04 -1.78 1.07
C ARG A 81 -9.36 -0.30 1.32
N GLN A 82 -10.57 0.13 0.97
CA GLN A 82 -11.00 1.51 1.24
C GLN A 82 -11.08 1.79 2.74
N GLN A 83 -11.66 0.87 3.52
CA GLN A 83 -11.73 1.00 4.98
C GLN A 83 -10.33 1.07 5.61
N VAL A 84 -9.41 0.20 5.21
CA VAL A 84 -8.01 0.23 5.68
C VAL A 84 -7.32 1.55 5.31
N ALA A 85 -7.55 2.07 4.11
CA ALA A 85 -6.98 3.35 3.69
C ALA A 85 -7.51 4.53 4.50
N VAL A 86 -8.81 4.53 4.83
CA VAL A 86 -9.42 5.53 5.72
C VAL A 86 -8.82 5.45 7.12
N GLN A 87 -8.72 4.25 7.69
CA GLN A 87 -8.14 4.05 9.02
C GLN A 87 -6.69 4.52 9.07
N ARG A 88 -5.86 4.13 8.09
CA ARG A 88 -4.47 4.58 8.01
C ARG A 88 -4.32 6.09 7.93
N LYS A 89 -5.23 6.78 7.23
CA LYS A 89 -5.25 8.24 7.21
C LYS A 89 -5.60 8.83 8.58
N ALA A 90 -6.55 8.25 9.28
CA ALA A 90 -6.91 8.68 10.63
C ALA A 90 -5.76 8.47 11.61
N ASP A 91 -5.12 7.30 11.59
CA ASP A 91 -3.96 6.99 12.44
C ASP A 91 -2.79 7.93 12.14
N ALA A 92 -2.52 8.22 10.87
CA ALA A 92 -1.49 9.18 10.47
C ALA A 92 -1.81 10.61 10.93
N ALA A 93 -3.08 11.03 10.90
CA ALA A 93 -3.48 12.34 11.40
C ALA A 93 -3.27 12.46 12.91
N VAL A 94 -3.62 11.42 13.68
CA VAL A 94 -3.37 11.38 15.13
C VAL A 94 -1.87 11.39 15.43
N ALA A 95 -1.08 10.61 14.69
CA ALA A 95 0.38 10.60 14.85
C ALA A 95 1.00 11.97 14.53
N TYR A 96 0.52 12.65 13.49
CA TYR A 96 0.94 14.01 13.14
C TYR A 96 0.62 15.01 14.26
N GLU A 97 -0.61 15.02 14.75
CA GLU A 97 -1.03 15.93 15.83
C GLU A 97 -0.20 15.71 17.12
N THR A 98 0.07 14.45 17.44
CA THR A 98 0.92 14.07 18.57
C THR A 98 2.34 14.60 18.36
N ALA A 99 2.92 14.40 17.19
CA ALA A 99 4.27 14.88 16.88
C ALA A 99 4.38 16.40 16.92
N VAL A 100 3.38 17.13 16.41
CA VAL A 100 3.34 18.61 16.50
C VAL A 100 3.29 19.06 17.96
N THR A 101 2.44 18.44 18.77
CA THR A 101 2.31 18.77 20.19
C THR A 101 3.62 18.55 20.95
N GLU A 102 4.30 17.43 20.71
CA GLU A 102 5.60 17.14 21.35
C GLU A 102 6.70 18.12 20.89
N LEU A 103 6.70 18.50 19.60
CA LEU A 103 7.62 19.51 19.08
C LEU A 103 7.37 20.90 19.69
N GLU A 104 6.11 21.30 19.81
CA GLU A 104 5.73 22.58 20.44
C GLU A 104 6.14 22.61 21.91
N LYS A 105 5.94 21.49 22.62
CA LYS A 105 6.41 21.32 24.01
C LYS A 105 7.93 21.46 24.10
N ALA A 106 8.67 20.74 23.26
CA ALA A 106 10.13 20.77 23.23
C ALA A 106 10.70 22.15 22.86
N ARG A 107 10.00 22.91 21.99
CA ARG A 107 10.41 24.25 21.56
C ARG A 107 10.03 25.35 22.55
N LYS A 108 9.22 25.04 23.56
CA LYS A 108 8.75 26.02 24.54
C LYS A 108 9.93 26.68 25.25
N GLY A 109 10.00 28.01 25.17
CA GLY A 109 11.07 28.80 25.79
C GLY A 109 12.38 28.88 24.99
N ILE A 110 12.48 28.19 23.85
CA ILE A 110 13.61 28.37 22.92
C ILE A 110 13.42 29.68 22.16
N THR A 111 14.39 30.57 22.30
CA THR A 111 14.41 31.87 21.59
C THR A 111 15.19 31.75 20.28
N PRO A 112 15.00 32.66 19.30
CA PRO A 112 15.80 32.66 18.07
C PRO A 112 17.32 32.70 18.31
N LYS A 113 17.75 33.32 19.42
CA LYS A 113 19.18 33.37 19.80
C LYS A 113 19.71 32.00 20.24
N VAL A 114 18.87 31.19 20.88
CA VAL A 114 19.20 29.80 21.25
C VAL A 114 19.16 28.92 20.01
N GLU A 115 18.11 29.06 19.19
CA GLU A 115 17.93 28.29 17.95
C GLU A 115 19.07 28.49 16.95
N ALA A 116 19.70 29.67 16.93
CA ALA A 116 20.90 29.94 16.14
C ALA A 116 22.09 29.02 16.44
N TRP A 117 22.12 28.37 17.62
CA TRP A 117 23.14 27.38 17.98
C TRP A 117 22.77 25.96 17.58
N GLY A 118 21.58 25.72 17.02
CA GLY A 118 21.02 24.40 16.72
C GLY A 118 21.95 23.53 15.87
N GLU A 119 22.51 24.07 14.78
CA GLU A 119 23.44 23.30 13.92
C GLU A 119 24.70 22.84 14.68
N LEU A 120 25.23 23.69 15.57
CA LEU A 120 26.41 23.36 16.36
C LEU A 120 26.06 22.38 17.49
N VAL A 121 24.88 22.51 18.10
CA VAL A 121 24.35 21.54 19.07
C VAL A 121 24.17 20.17 18.43
N ALA A 122 23.55 20.10 17.25
CA ALA A 122 23.33 18.86 16.51
C ALA A 122 24.62 18.15 16.07
N ARG A 123 25.76 18.87 16.01
CA ARG A 123 27.07 18.28 15.73
C ARG A 123 27.58 17.42 16.90
N TYR A 124 27.26 17.81 18.13
CA TYR A 124 27.85 17.21 19.33
C TYR A 124 26.87 16.38 20.16
N PHE A 125 25.58 16.73 20.15
CA PHE A 125 24.54 15.99 20.88
C PHE A 125 23.84 15.00 19.96
N PRO A 126 23.52 13.78 20.45
CA PRO A 126 22.64 12.86 19.74
C PRO A 126 21.21 13.42 19.66
N GLU A 127 20.42 12.89 18.72
CA GLU A 127 19.07 13.40 18.41
C GLU A 127 18.14 13.41 19.63
N ASP A 128 18.25 12.39 20.51
CA ASP A 128 17.46 12.27 21.74
C ASP A 128 17.83 13.30 22.82
N GLN A 129 19.00 13.95 22.72
CA GLN A 129 19.45 15.02 23.62
C GLN A 129 19.42 16.41 22.99
N TYR A 130 19.16 16.53 21.69
CA TYR A 130 19.16 17.80 20.95
C TYR A 130 18.25 18.86 21.59
N TRP A 131 16.97 18.53 21.78
CA TRP A 131 16.00 19.46 22.36
C TRP A 131 16.29 19.76 23.84
N ASN A 132 16.83 18.79 24.58
CA ASN A 132 17.23 19.01 25.98
C ASN A 132 18.38 20.02 26.06
N ALA A 133 19.36 19.92 25.16
CA ALA A 133 20.49 20.84 25.10
C ALA A 133 20.05 22.28 24.83
N LEU A 134 19.13 22.49 23.88
CA LEU A 134 18.60 23.83 23.61
C LEU A 134 17.77 24.37 24.78
N GLN A 135 16.97 23.55 25.44
CA GLN A 135 16.18 23.97 26.61
C GLN A 135 17.08 24.34 27.80
N VAL A 136 18.12 23.55 28.08
CA VAL A 136 19.10 23.88 29.13
C VAL A 136 19.86 25.15 28.77
N MET A 137 20.35 25.29 27.53
CA MET A 137 21.01 26.52 27.07
C MET A 137 20.11 27.76 27.19
N ALA A 138 18.82 27.63 26.88
CA ALA A 138 17.85 28.70 27.03
C ALA A 138 17.71 29.16 28.49
N CYS A 139 17.67 28.20 29.42
CA CYS A 139 17.60 28.46 30.85
C CYS A 139 18.91 29.05 31.41
N GLU A 140 20.06 28.53 30.99
CA GLU A 140 21.38 28.88 31.51
C GLU A 140 21.85 30.27 31.03
N SER A 141 21.79 30.54 29.71
CA SER A 141 22.41 31.75 29.13
C SER A 141 21.49 32.53 28.18
N ARG A 142 20.29 32.00 27.89
CA ARG A 142 19.41 32.49 26.81
C ARG A 142 20.13 32.54 25.46
N GLY A 143 21.07 31.62 25.22
CA GLY A 143 21.88 31.56 23.99
C GLY A 143 22.97 32.63 23.91
N THR A 144 23.41 33.19 25.04
CA THR A 144 24.45 34.23 25.08
C THR A 144 25.81 33.61 25.38
N PRO A 145 26.75 33.56 24.41
CA PRO A 145 28.02 32.88 24.59
C PRO A 145 28.95 33.58 25.58
N THR A 146 28.77 34.88 25.80
CA THR A 146 29.55 35.69 26.77
C THR A 146 28.84 35.84 28.12
N ALA A 147 27.86 35.00 28.43
CA ALA A 147 27.13 35.08 29.71
C ALA A 147 28.05 34.68 30.86
N LEU A 148 28.08 35.51 31.92
CA LEU A 148 28.82 35.28 33.15
C LEU A 148 27.88 35.47 34.34
N ASN A 149 27.84 34.48 35.23
CA ASN A 149 27.21 34.62 36.54
C ASN A 149 28.21 35.23 37.53
N PRO A 150 27.96 36.46 38.05
CA PRO A 150 28.91 37.16 38.93
C PRO A 150 29.03 36.55 40.33
N THR A 151 28.14 35.64 40.72
CA THR A 151 28.14 35.01 42.04
C THR A 151 28.88 33.68 42.03
N SER A 152 28.75 32.90 40.95
CA SER A 152 29.29 31.53 40.86
C SER A 152 30.44 31.38 39.85
N ASP A 153 30.76 32.44 39.11
CA ASP A 153 31.69 32.43 37.97
C ASP A 153 31.31 31.43 36.87
N ALA A 154 30.03 31.06 36.80
CA ALA A 154 29.52 30.21 35.73
C ALA A 154 29.56 30.95 34.40
N ALA A 155 30.14 30.33 33.36
CA ALA A 155 30.44 31.01 32.11
C ALA A 155 29.94 30.26 30.86
N GLY A 156 29.61 31.04 29.83
CA GLY A 156 29.29 30.55 28.50
C GLY A 156 27.86 30.04 28.33
N LEU A 157 27.62 29.37 27.19
CA LEU A 157 26.29 28.95 26.77
C LEU A 157 25.61 27.99 27.77
N PHE A 158 26.38 27.06 28.33
CA PHE A 158 25.94 26.08 29.34
C PHE A 158 26.34 26.43 30.77
N GLN A 159 26.78 27.67 31.03
CA GLN A 159 27.09 28.18 32.37
C GLN A 159 27.97 27.22 33.20
N PHE A 160 29.12 26.83 32.65
CA PHE A 160 30.06 25.97 33.35
C PHE A 160 30.70 26.70 34.52
N LEU A 161 30.67 26.08 35.71
CA LEU A 161 31.51 26.50 36.84
C LEU A 161 32.99 26.24 36.51
N PRO A 162 33.94 27.06 37.02
CA PRO A 162 35.36 26.94 36.65
C PRO A 162 35.96 25.54 36.86
N GLY A 163 35.66 24.89 37.99
CA GLY A 163 36.16 23.54 38.26
C GLY A 163 35.61 22.48 37.31
N THR A 164 34.31 22.55 37.01
CA THR A 164 33.66 21.63 36.06
C THR A 164 34.14 21.88 34.64
N TRP A 165 34.37 23.14 34.25
CA TRP A 165 34.92 23.51 32.95
C TRP A 165 36.26 22.84 32.68
N LEU A 166 37.18 22.89 33.65
CA LEU A 166 38.51 22.28 33.50
C LEU A 166 38.45 20.79 33.20
N ILE A 167 37.48 20.07 33.79
CA ILE A 167 37.29 18.64 33.57
C ILE A 167 36.61 18.38 32.22
N ALA A 168 35.50 19.08 31.96
CA ALA A 168 34.68 18.85 30.79
C ALA A 168 35.37 19.25 29.48
N SER A 169 36.03 20.41 29.47
CA SER A 169 36.79 20.89 28.30
C SER A 169 37.91 19.94 27.94
N LYS A 170 38.69 19.48 28.92
CA LYS A 170 39.71 18.46 28.70
C LYS A 170 39.12 17.16 28.16
N GLY A 171 38.03 16.68 28.76
CA GLY A 171 37.34 15.47 28.32
C GLY A 171 36.84 15.55 26.89
N ALA A 172 36.38 16.73 26.47
CA ALA A 172 35.91 17.01 25.11
C ALA A 172 37.02 17.33 24.10
N GLY A 173 38.29 17.39 24.52
CA GLY A 173 39.43 17.71 23.64
C GLY A 173 39.68 19.22 23.44
N TYR A 174 39.11 20.06 24.29
CA TYR A 174 39.23 21.53 24.29
C TYR A 174 40.01 22.06 25.51
N GLU A 175 41.01 21.32 25.98
CA GLU A 175 41.83 21.74 27.12
C GLU A 175 42.48 23.11 26.84
N GLY A 176 42.27 24.06 27.75
CA GLY A 176 42.80 25.44 27.63
C GLY A 176 41.95 26.40 26.82
N ALA A 177 40.83 25.95 26.23
CA ALA A 177 39.86 26.84 25.58
C ALA A 177 39.15 27.75 26.59
N ASP A 178 38.72 28.92 26.13
CA ASP A 178 37.92 29.84 26.93
C ASP A 178 36.45 29.32 27.01
N PRO A 179 35.80 29.30 28.20
CA PRO A 179 34.40 28.88 28.32
C PRO A 179 33.42 29.73 27.51
N TYR A 180 33.79 30.93 27.05
CA TYR A 180 32.98 31.77 26.16
C TYR A 180 33.09 31.37 24.68
N GLU A 181 34.02 30.46 24.31
CA GLU A 181 34.09 29.90 22.97
C GLU A 181 32.92 28.94 22.73
N PRO A 182 32.00 29.24 21.79
CA PRO A 182 30.74 28.49 21.68
C PRO A 182 30.93 27.00 21.39
N GLU A 183 31.85 26.66 20.48
CA GLU A 183 32.09 25.28 20.08
C GLU A 183 32.69 24.45 21.22
N ALA A 184 33.72 24.97 21.90
CA ALA A 184 34.29 24.34 23.07
C ALA A 184 33.25 24.16 24.18
N ASN A 185 32.41 25.20 24.43
CA ASN A 185 31.38 25.15 25.46
C ASN A 185 30.31 24.08 25.17
N ILE A 186 29.80 24.03 23.95
CA ILE A 186 28.80 23.05 23.51
C ILE A 186 29.39 21.63 23.53
N ALA A 187 30.60 21.43 22.99
CA ALA A 187 31.26 20.12 22.98
C ALA A 187 31.53 19.59 24.40
N SER A 188 31.95 20.47 25.31
CA SER A 188 32.16 20.13 26.72
C SER A 188 30.87 19.74 27.42
N ALA A 189 29.76 20.41 27.11
CA ALA A 189 28.44 20.04 27.62
C ALA A 189 28.01 18.67 27.10
N ALA A 190 28.15 18.43 25.80
CA ALA A 190 27.84 17.13 25.20
C ALA A 190 28.65 16.00 25.83
N TRP A 191 29.96 16.20 26.02
CA TRP A 191 30.83 15.23 26.67
C TRP A 191 30.38 14.94 28.10
N LEU A 192 30.04 15.97 28.89
CA LEU A 192 29.65 15.78 30.28
C LEU A 192 28.26 15.13 30.41
N VAL A 193 27.35 15.40 29.47
CA VAL A 193 26.06 14.71 29.37
C VAL A 193 26.25 13.25 28.99
N GLN A 194 27.08 12.95 27.99
CA GLN A 194 27.37 11.57 27.61
C GLN A 194 28.03 10.80 28.76
N ARG A 195 29.03 11.41 29.41
CA ARG A 195 29.64 10.84 30.62
C ARG A 195 28.60 10.57 31.70
N SER A 196 27.60 11.45 31.82
CA SER A 196 26.49 11.30 32.76
C SER A 196 25.60 10.09 32.47
N ILE A 197 25.44 9.76 31.19
CA ILE A 197 24.73 8.56 30.74
C ILE A 197 25.59 7.32 31.00
N ASP A 198 26.87 7.36 30.60
CA ASP A 198 27.77 6.20 30.63
C ASP A 198 27.95 5.61 32.04
N TRP A 199 27.96 6.45 33.07
CA TRP A 199 28.09 6.02 34.47
C TRP A 199 26.77 5.99 35.25
N ASP A 200 25.63 6.15 34.58
CA ASP A 200 24.28 6.18 35.17
C ASP A 200 24.17 7.17 36.34
N HIS A 201 24.37 8.47 36.05
CA HIS A 201 24.32 9.51 37.08
C HIS A 201 22.97 9.46 37.82
N PRO A 202 22.92 9.57 39.16
CA PRO A 202 21.68 9.43 39.94
C PRO A 202 20.60 10.45 39.56
N ASP A 203 21.00 11.60 39.01
CA ASP A 203 20.09 12.63 38.51
C ASP A 203 19.92 12.62 36.96
N GLY A 204 20.30 11.53 36.30
CA GLY A 204 20.23 11.35 34.85
C GLY A 204 21.26 12.14 34.04
N ALA A 205 21.10 12.13 32.72
CA ALA A 205 22.04 12.68 31.74
C ALA A 205 22.41 14.16 31.97
N TRP A 206 21.47 14.97 32.46
CA TRP A 206 21.68 16.39 32.73
C TRP A 206 21.94 16.69 34.21
N GLY A 207 22.39 15.69 34.98
CA GLY A 207 22.53 15.76 36.43
C GLY A 207 23.37 16.93 36.97
N HIS A 208 24.35 17.40 36.19
CA HIS A 208 25.24 18.50 36.56
C HIS A 208 24.63 19.91 36.40
N TRP A 209 23.47 20.05 35.75
CA TRP A 209 22.84 21.36 35.51
C TRP A 209 21.65 21.59 36.43
N ALA A 210 21.60 22.74 37.09
CA ALA A 210 20.41 23.15 37.84
C ALA A 210 19.21 23.36 36.90
N CYS A 211 19.46 23.82 35.66
CA CYS A 211 18.44 23.96 34.64
C CYS A 211 17.87 22.64 34.11
N LYS A 212 18.33 21.46 34.55
CA LYS A 212 17.67 20.17 34.24
C LYS A 212 16.18 20.14 34.62
N ARG A 213 15.78 20.98 35.59
CA ARG A 213 14.37 21.20 35.99
C ARG A 213 13.44 21.64 34.85
N VAL A 214 13.96 22.18 33.75
CA VAL A 214 13.13 22.54 32.59
C VAL A 214 12.80 21.33 31.71
N LEU A 215 13.54 20.22 31.86
CA LEU A 215 13.35 18.99 31.07
C LEU A 215 12.25 18.08 31.62
N SER A 216 11.85 18.29 32.89
CA SER A 216 10.82 17.51 33.58
C SER A 216 9.45 18.19 33.60
N GLN A 217 9.26 19.25 32.82
CA GLN A 217 8.01 20.02 32.68
C GLN A 217 7.35 19.72 31.34
#